data_AF-A0AAU2EN60-F1
#
_entry.id   AF-A0AAU2EN60-F1
#
_cell.length_a   1.000
_cell.length_b   1.000
_cell.length_c   1.000
_cell.angle_alpha   90.00
_cell.angle_beta   90.00
_cell.angle_gamma   90.00
#
_symmetry.space_group_name_H-M   'P 1'
#
loop_
_entity.id
_entity.type
_entity.pdbx_description
1 polymer ?
#
loop_
_entity_poly.entity_id
_entity_poly.type
_entity_poly.pdbx_seq_one_letter_code
_entity_poly.pdbx_strand_id
1 'polypeptide(L)'
;MEHQMRAEYGPEVNSRRVTSWHISTVGGVKAMCGRELRKDAETREPTRWSEQPDINCHTCGALFLREVPYLPSEHTYIEQPSVHPSEPMG
;
A
#
# COMPACT_ATOMS: atom_id res chain seq x y z
N MET A 1 7.17 8.71 -9.04
CA MET A 1 7.59 7.48 -9.73
C MET A 1 6.36 6.61 -9.89
N GLU A 2 6.26 5.82 -10.97
CA GLU A 2 5.13 4.89 -11.13
C GLU A 2 5.41 3.58 -10.40
N HIS A 3 4.43 3.13 -9.62
CA HIS A 3 4.52 1.94 -8.77
C HIS A 3 3.55 0.86 -9.26
N GLN A 4 3.86 -0.39 -8.91
CA GLN A 4 2.99 -1.54 -9.10
C GLN A 4 3.04 -2.44 -7.87
N MET A 5 1.99 -3.22 -7.66
CA MET A 5 2.05 -4.39 -6.80
C MET A 5 2.70 -5.53 -7.56
N ARG A 6 3.61 -6.29 -6.92
CA ARG A 6 4.19 -7.53 -7.47
C ARG A 6 4.12 -8.65 -6.43
N ALA A 7 3.69 -9.83 -6.87
CA ALA A 7 3.52 -10.99 -6.00
C ALA A 7 4.86 -11.60 -5.56
N GLU A 8 4.91 -12.02 -4.30
CA GLU A 8 5.80 -13.05 -3.80
C GLU A 8 5.06 -14.38 -3.81
N TYR A 9 5.70 -15.40 -4.37
CA TYR A 9 5.19 -16.77 -4.34
C TYR A 9 5.91 -17.59 -3.27
N GLY A 10 5.25 -18.66 -2.81
CA GLY A 10 5.84 -19.61 -1.88
C GLY A 10 7.14 -20.25 -2.39
N PRO A 11 7.93 -20.88 -1.50
CA PRO A 11 9.27 -21.39 -1.81
C PRO A 11 9.29 -22.56 -2.81
N GLU A 12 8.14 -23.16 -3.11
CA GLU A 12 8.07 -24.23 -4.10
C GLU A 12 8.29 -23.68 -5.51
N VAL A 13 9.14 -24.36 -6.28
CA VAL A 13 9.63 -23.93 -7.61
C VAL A 13 8.50 -23.58 -8.59
N ASN A 14 7.31 -24.14 -8.41
CA ASN A 14 6.14 -23.92 -9.27
C ASN A 14 4.93 -23.32 -8.53
N SER A 15 5.11 -22.82 -7.31
CA SER A 15 4.01 -22.19 -6.61
C SER A 15 3.54 -20.96 -7.38
N ARG A 16 2.23 -20.90 -7.63
CA ARG A 16 1.53 -19.67 -8.03
C ARG A 16 0.69 -19.10 -6.89
N ARG A 17 0.79 -19.69 -5.69
CA ARG A 17 0.09 -19.19 -4.52
C ARG A 17 0.83 -17.94 -4.04
N VAL A 18 0.15 -16.80 -4.11
CA VAL A 18 0.65 -15.55 -3.57
C VAL A 18 0.74 -15.67 -2.05
N THR A 19 1.94 -15.48 -1.51
CA THR A 19 2.21 -15.46 -0.07
C THR A 19 2.32 -14.04 0.45
N SER A 20 2.78 -13.10 -0.38
CA SER A 20 2.77 -11.69 -0.03
C SER A 20 2.70 -10.77 -1.26
N TRP A 21 2.08 -9.61 -1.11
CA TRP A 21 2.13 -8.52 -2.09
C TRP A 21 3.14 -7.45 -1.68
N HIS A 22 3.95 -7.02 -2.64
CA HIS A 22 4.96 -5.98 -2.45
C HIS A 22 4.76 -4.83 -3.41
N ILE A 23 5.28 -3.64 -3.08
CA ILE A 23 5.36 -2.52 -4.02
C ILE A 23 6.73 -2.51 -4.68
N SER A 24 6.78 -2.36 -5.99
CA SER A 24 7.98 -2.11 -6.77
C SER A 24 7.75 -0.94 -7.73
N THR A 25 8.81 -0.42 -8.35
CA THR A 25 8.66 0.40 -9.54
C THR A 25 8.08 -0.42 -10.69
N VAL A 26 7.37 0.23 -11.61
CA VAL A 26 6.84 -0.43 -12.81
C VAL A 26 7.98 -1.08 -13.60
N GLY A 27 7.82 -2.36 -13.94
CA GLY A 27 8.84 -3.17 -14.64
C GLY A 27 10.02 -3.63 -13.76
N GLY A 28 10.13 -3.13 -12.54
CA GLY A 28 11.13 -3.55 -11.57
C GLY A 28 10.81 -4.91 -10.94
N VAL A 29 11.87 -5.60 -10.50
CA VAL A 29 11.78 -6.85 -9.72
C VAL A 29 12.19 -6.66 -8.25
N LYS A 30 12.83 -5.54 -7.93
CA LYS A 30 13.19 -5.19 -6.56
C LYS A 30 12.04 -4.41 -5.93
N ALA A 31 11.47 -4.97 -4.87
CA ALA A 31 10.48 -4.31 -4.04
C ALA A 31 11.11 -3.15 -3.24
N MET A 32 10.27 -2.21 -2.79
CA MET A 32 10.69 -1.10 -1.94
C MET A 32 11.31 -1.57 -0.62
N CYS A 33 10.87 -2.72 -0.07
CA CYS A 33 11.47 -3.34 1.12
C CYS A 33 12.86 -3.96 0.86
N GLY A 34 13.34 -3.94 -0.39
CA GLY A 34 14.63 -4.49 -0.81
C GLY A 34 14.57 -5.92 -1.32
N ARG A 35 13.43 -6.61 -1.19
CA ARG A 35 13.25 -7.99 -1.66
C ARG A 35 13.30 -8.08 -3.18
N GLU A 36 14.02 -9.07 -3.70
CA GLU A 36 13.98 -9.43 -5.11
C GLU A 36 12.83 -10.41 -5.38
N LEU A 37 11.98 -10.08 -6.34
CA LEU A 37 10.79 -10.84 -6.71
C LEU A 37 11.01 -11.50 -8.07
N ARG A 38 10.31 -12.61 -8.31
CA ARG A 38 10.36 -13.28 -9.60
C ARG A 38 9.95 -12.34 -10.72
N LYS A 39 10.69 -12.35 -11.83
CA LYS A 39 10.42 -11.50 -13.02
C LYS A 39 9.05 -11.76 -13.64
N ASP A 40 8.61 -13.01 -13.60
CA ASP A 40 7.31 -13.48 -14.10
C ASP A 40 6.18 -13.43 -13.04
N ALA A 41 6.45 -12.86 -11.85
CA ALA A 41 5.42 -12.72 -10.84
C ALA A 41 4.26 -11.83 -11.31
N GLU A 42 3.06 -12.20 -10.88
CA GLU A 42 1.84 -11.42 -11.09
C GLU A 42 2.01 -9.98 -10.61
N THR A 43 1.47 -9.05 -11.40
CA THR A 43 1.52 -7.62 -11.12
C THR A 43 0.11 -7.05 -11.08
N ARG A 44 -0.11 -6.05 -10.22
CA ARG A 44 -1.41 -5.35 -10.10
C ARG A 44 -1.21 -3.85 -9.91
N GLU A 45 -2.28 -3.10 -10.15
CA GLU A 45 -2.37 -1.68 -9.82
C GLU A 45 -2.22 -1.44 -8.31
N PRO A 46 -1.45 -0.43 -7.86
CA PRO A 46 -1.30 -0.08 -6.44
C PRO A 46 -2.62 0.26 -5.74
N THR A 47 -3.63 0.71 -6.49
CA THR A 47 -4.97 1.01 -5.96
C THR A 47 -5.65 -0.21 -5.33
N ARG A 48 -5.20 -1.43 -5.67
CA ARG A 48 -5.69 -2.69 -5.10
C ARG A 48 -5.04 -3.08 -3.78
N TRP A 49 -4.14 -2.26 -3.23
CA TRP A 49 -3.43 -2.57 -1.99
C TRP A 49 -4.42 -2.94 -0.86
N SER A 50 -5.54 -2.23 -0.74
CA SER A 50 -6.52 -2.50 0.32
C SER A 50 -7.38 -3.76 0.13
N GLU A 51 -7.27 -4.49 -1.00
CA GLU A 51 -8.10 -5.68 -1.26
C GLU A 51 -7.73 -6.90 -0.39
N GLN A 52 -6.44 -7.05 -0.03
CA GLN A 52 -5.93 -8.22 0.70
C GLN A 52 -4.88 -7.81 1.76
N PRO A 53 -5.29 -7.05 2.80
CA PRO A 53 -4.36 -6.44 3.75
C PRO A 53 -3.49 -7.45 4.51
N ASP A 54 -4.02 -8.64 4.79
CA ASP A 54 -3.34 -9.68 5.59
C ASP A 54 -2.06 -10.24 4.94
N ILE A 55 -1.93 -10.10 3.63
CA ILE A 55 -0.77 -10.60 2.87
C ILE A 55 0.07 -9.48 2.27
N ASN A 56 -0.22 -8.22 2.58
CA ASN A 56 0.58 -7.11 2.11
C ASN A 56 1.86 -6.94 2.94
N CYS A 57 2.97 -6.65 2.26
CA CYS A 57 4.21 -6.29 2.94
C CYS A 57 4.04 -4.92 3.61
N HIS A 58 3.94 -4.92 4.94
CA HIS A 58 3.78 -3.70 5.75
C HIS A 58 4.82 -2.62 5.44
N THR A 59 6.10 -3.00 5.30
CA THR A 59 7.19 -2.08 4.96
C THR A 59 7.00 -1.42 3.59
N CYS A 60 6.61 -2.21 2.57
CA CYS A 60 6.31 -1.66 1.25
C CYS A 60 5.14 -0.67 1.30
N GLY A 61 4.07 -1.00 2.04
CA GLY A 61 2.92 -0.10 2.21
C GLY A 61 3.31 1.22 2.88
N ALA A 62 4.10 1.17 3.96
CA ALA A 62 4.57 2.36 4.66
C ALA A 62 5.48 3.25 3.80
N LEU A 63 6.35 2.66 2.97
CA LEU A 63 7.21 3.41 2.05
C LEU A 63 6.42 4.02 0.90
N PHE A 64 5.50 3.26 0.31
CA PHE A 64 4.64 3.74 -0.77
C PHE A 64 3.81 4.95 -0.32
N LEU A 65 3.20 4.91 0.86
CA LEU A 65 2.44 6.04 1.42
C LEU A 65 3.29 7.30 1.68
N ARG A 66 4.62 7.17 1.83
CA ARG A 66 5.52 8.33 1.98
C ARG A 66 5.92 8.94 0.63
N GLU A 67 5.91 8.14 -0.44
CA GLU A 67 6.24 8.61 -1.79
C GLU A 67 5.02 9.12 -2.56
N VAL A 68 3.80 8.62 -2.23
CA VAL A 68 2.56 9.18 -2.78
C VAL A 68 2.38 10.59 -2.22
N PRO A 69 2.37 11.63 -3.07
CA PRO A 69 2.14 12.98 -2.60
C PRO A 69 0.79 13.04 -1.89
N TYR A 70 0.74 13.69 -0.73
CA TYR A 70 -0.53 14.09 -0.14
C TYR A 70 -1.23 15.03 -1.15
N LEU A 71 -2.32 14.57 -1.76
CA LEU A 71 -3.18 15.38 -2.62
C LEU A 71 -4.33 15.91 -1.76
N PRO A 72 -4.32 17.20 -1.34
CA PRO A 72 -5.35 17.76 -0.48
C PRO A 72 -6.75 17.67 -1.10
N SER A 73 -6.82 17.61 -2.44
CA SER A 73 -8.06 17.50 -3.21
C SER A 73 -8.79 16.17 -3.07
N GLU A 74 -8.14 15.10 -2.62
CA GLU A 74 -8.76 13.78 -2.42
C GLU A 74 -9.36 13.62 -1.01
N HIS A 75 -9.07 14.57 -0.12
CA HIS A 75 -9.64 14.66 1.22
C HIS A 75 -10.51 15.91 1.30
N THR A 76 -11.80 15.80 0.96
CA THR A 76 -12.76 16.83 1.36
C THR A 76 -12.67 17.00 2.87
N TYR A 77 -12.31 18.21 3.31
CA TYR A 77 -12.33 18.59 4.71
C TYR A 77 -13.78 18.46 5.21
N ILE A 78 -14.11 17.35 5.87
CA ILE A 78 -15.32 17.29 6.68
C ILE A 78 -14.99 18.10 7.93
N GLU A 79 -15.57 19.29 8.04
CA GLU A 79 -15.47 20.10 9.25
C GLU A 79 -15.86 19.22 10.44
N GLN A 80 -14.89 18.92 11.31
CA GLN A 80 -15.18 18.28 12.58
C GLN A 80 -16.07 19.25 13.36
N PRO A 81 -17.30 18.85 13.76
CA PRO A 81 -18.13 19.72 14.56
C PRO A 81 -17.38 20.02 15.85
N SER A 82 -17.10 21.31 16.09
CA SER A 82 -16.51 21.81 17.31
C SER A 82 -17.37 21.36 18.49
N VAL A 83 -16.92 20.34 19.22
CA VAL A 83 -17.44 20.03 20.55
C VAL A 83 -16.96 21.14 21.48
N HIS A 84 -17.71 22.24 21.52
CA HIS A 84 -17.59 23.20 22.61
C HIS A 84 -18.09 22.53 23.90
N PRO A 85 -17.28 22.40 24.96
CA PRO A 85 -17.82 22.07 26.26
C PRO A 85 -18.71 23.23 26.72
N SER A 86 -19.99 22.95 26.94
CA SER A 86 -20.93 23.93 27.47
C SER A 86 -20.50 24.33 28.89
N GLU A 87 -20.05 25.57 29.06
CA GLU A 87 -19.88 26.16 30.39
C GLU A 87 -21.26 26.32 31.05
N PRO A 88 -21.47 25.86 32.29
CA PRO A 88 -22.73 26.09 32.99
C PRO A 88 -22.81 27.56 33.44
N MET A 89 -23.81 28.29 32.94
CA MET A 89 -24.18 29.60 33.48
C MET A 89 -24.79 29.41 34.87
N GLY A 90 -24.07 29.90 35.89
CA GLY A 90 -24.59 30.11 37.25
C GLY A 90 -25.36 31.40 37.40
#